data_AF-A0A7C1VPN0-F1
#
_entry.id   AF-A0A7C1VPN0-F1
#
_cell.length_a   1.000
_cell.length_b   1.000
_cell.length_c   1.000
_cell.angle_alpha   90.00
_cell.angle_beta   90.00
_cell.angle_gamma   90.00
#
_symmetry.space_group_name_H-M   'P 1'
#
loop_
_entity.id
_entity.type
_entity.pdbx_description
1 polymer ?
#
loop_
_entity_poly.entity_id
_entity_poly.type
_entity_poly.pdbx_seq_one_letter_code
_entity_poly.pdbx_strand_id
1 'polypeptide(L)'
;PVTGTATGSLRQFVVTTAATMDGSGEIAALAATPGTAPHQIYSSAAAEKFLPYQTVNDIIAGGDAVTVAGTSGLVHPVSLAFHRDAFGLCMVPIVQPASCTWAARASYKGLHMSVIRYLTGATLTETIRFDILYGVKTLNPFLAVRIAG
;
A
#
# COMPACT_ATOMS: atom_id res chain seq x y z
N PRO A 1 5.47 -2.78 -19.74
CA PRO A 1 6.65 -3.47 -20.30
C PRO A 1 6.97 -2.83 -21.64
N VAL A 2 8.24 -2.49 -21.92
CA VAL A 2 8.57 -1.66 -23.09
C VAL A 2 8.28 -2.38 -24.41
N THR A 3 8.44 -3.70 -24.46
CA THR A 3 8.28 -4.51 -25.67
C THR A 3 6.85 -4.96 -25.95
N GLY A 4 5.93 -4.85 -24.97
CA GLY A 4 4.56 -5.39 -25.09
C GLY A 4 4.47 -6.91 -25.24
N THR A 5 5.59 -7.63 -25.24
CA THR A 5 5.64 -9.07 -25.45
C THR A 5 5.22 -9.84 -24.21
N ALA A 6 4.48 -10.94 -24.42
CA ALA A 6 4.07 -11.84 -23.36
C ALA A 6 5.28 -12.44 -22.62
N THR A 7 5.22 -12.46 -21.28
CA THR A 7 6.24 -13.10 -20.43
C THR A 7 6.00 -14.60 -20.22
N GLY A 8 4.84 -15.12 -20.65
CA GLY A 8 4.44 -16.52 -20.45
C GLY A 8 3.93 -16.84 -19.04
N SER A 9 3.91 -15.87 -18.12
CA SER A 9 3.35 -16.04 -16.77
C SER A 9 2.04 -15.28 -16.61
N LEU A 10 1.10 -15.84 -15.84
CA LEU A 10 -0.12 -15.15 -15.45
C LEU A 10 0.20 -13.94 -14.60
N ARG A 11 -0.62 -12.90 -14.72
CA ARG A 11 -0.47 -11.69 -13.93
C ARG A 11 -1.04 -11.89 -12.53
N GLN A 12 -0.27 -11.50 -11.53
CA GLN A 12 -0.69 -11.57 -10.14
C GLN A 12 -1.27 -10.22 -9.68
N PHE A 13 -2.30 -10.30 -8.83
CA PHE A 13 -2.99 -9.18 -8.23
C PHE A 13 -2.94 -9.27 -6.70
N VAL A 14 -2.93 -8.12 -6.04
CA VAL A 14 -2.96 -8.02 -4.59
C VAL A 14 -4.33 -7.52 -4.16
N VAL A 15 -5.05 -8.33 -3.39
CA VAL A 15 -6.32 -7.96 -2.77
C VAL A 15 -6.07 -6.86 -1.72
N THR A 16 -6.78 -5.75 -1.82
CA THR A 16 -6.61 -4.59 -0.94
C THR A 16 -7.63 -4.53 0.20
N THR A 17 -8.77 -5.21 0.04
CA THR A 17 -9.84 -5.26 1.05
C THR A 17 -10.35 -6.68 1.16
N ALA A 18 -10.53 -7.16 2.39
CA ALA A 18 -11.16 -8.44 2.62
C ALA A 18 -12.61 -8.41 2.10
N ALA A 19 -13.04 -9.52 1.51
CA ALA A 19 -14.42 -9.75 1.13
C ALA A 19 -14.83 -11.13 1.63
N THR A 20 -16.10 -11.26 2.01
CA THR A 20 -16.68 -12.52 2.45
C THR A 20 -17.55 -13.06 1.33
N MET A 21 -17.55 -14.37 1.13
CA MET A 21 -18.50 -14.99 0.22
C MET A 21 -19.93 -14.78 0.74
N ASP A 22 -20.86 -14.55 -0.17
CA ASP A 22 -22.27 -14.51 0.16
C ASP A 22 -22.84 -15.93 0.41
N GLY A 23 -24.12 -15.99 0.76
CA GLY A 23 -24.81 -17.27 0.99
C GLY A 23 -24.95 -18.16 -0.26
N SER A 24 -24.62 -17.64 -1.44
CA SER A 24 -24.60 -18.37 -2.72
C SER A 24 -23.21 -18.89 -3.07
N GLY A 25 -22.19 -18.56 -2.26
CA GLY A 25 -20.81 -18.95 -2.50
C GLY A 25 -20.06 -18.02 -3.47
N GLU A 26 -20.53 -16.79 -3.65
CA GLU A 26 -19.91 -15.81 -4.56
C GLU A 26 -19.32 -14.61 -3.80
N ILE A 27 -18.26 -14.02 -4.33
CA ILE A 27 -17.75 -12.72 -3.87
C ILE A 27 -18.21 -11.67 -4.89
N ALA A 28 -19.20 -10.86 -4.51
CA ALA A 28 -19.81 -9.87 -5.40
C ALA A 28 -18.82 -8.83 -5.96
N ALA A 29 -17.83 -8.40 -5.16
CA ALA A 29 -16.76 -7.50 -5.60
C ALA A 29 -15.50 -7.68 -4.75
N LEU A 30 -14.35 -7.80 -5.41
CA LEU A 30 -13.05 -7.88 -4.76
C LEU A 30 -12.15 -6.76 -5.27
N ALA A 31 -11.80 -5.82 -4.40
CA ALA A 31 -10.85 -4.77 -4.76
C ALA A 31 -9.43 -5.33 -4.77
N ALA A 32 -8.74 -5.18 -5.90
CA ALA A 32 -7.36 -5.58 -6.06
C ALA A 32 -6.55 -4.51 -6.80
N THR A 33 -5.26 -4.48 -6.50
CA THR A 33 -4.27 -3.65 -7.19
C THR A 33 -3.22 -4.54 -7.85
N PRO A 34 -2.74 -4.21 -9.04
CA PRO A 34 -3.26 -3.20 -10.00
C PRO A 34 -4.64 -3.59 -10.56
N GLY A 35 -5.49 -2.63 -10.95
CA GLY A 35 -6.85 -2.94 -11.41
C GLY A 35 -7.82 -1.77 -11.30
N THR A 36 -7.73 -1.05 -10.18
CA THR A 36 -8.50 0.16 -9.90
C THR A 36 -7.64 1.41 -10.04
N ALA A 37 -8.29 2.58 -10.16
CA ALA A 37 -7.58 3.85 -10.22
C ALA A 37 -6.68 4.04 -8.98
N PRO A 38 -5.43 4.54 -9.14
CA PRO A 38 -4.84 5.09 -10.36
C PRO A 38 -4.09 4.08 -11.25
N HIS A 39 -3.98 2.81 -10.87
CA HIS A 39 -3.16 1.80 -11.55
C HIS A 39 -4.01 0.87 -12.43
N GLN A 40 -4.56 1.42 -13.52
CA GLN A 40 -5.40 0.69 -14.47
C GLN A 40 -4.62 -0.36 -15.27
N ILE A 41 -5.37 -1.31 -15.83
CA ILE A 41 -4.85 -2.41 -16.65
C ILE A 41 -5.27 -2.17 -18.09
N TYR A 42 -4.35 -2.39 -19.02
CA TYR A 42 -4.61 -2.32 -20.46
C TYR A 42 -4.05 -3.57 -21.14
N SER A 43 -4.82 -4.12 -22.08
CA SER A 43 -4.46 -5.24 -22.94
C SER A 43 -3.98 -4.78 -24.32
N SER A 44 -3.54 -5.70 -25.19
CA SER A 44 -3.17 -5.38 -26.57
C SER A 44 -4.36 -4.92 -27.44
N ALA A 45 -5.58 -5.08 -26.94
CA ALA A 45 -6.80 -4.59 -27.59
C ALA A 45 -7.19 -3.17 -27.12
N ALA A 46 -6.40 -2.53 -26.25
CA ALA A 46 -6.67 -1.16 -25.82
C ALA A 46 -6.54 -0.17 -26.98
N ALA A 47 -7.27 0.95 -26.91
CA ALA A 47 -7.15 2.02 -27.92
C ALA A 47 -5.71 2.53 -28.00
N GLU A 48 -5.30 3.02 -29.18
CA GLU A 48 -3.93 3.46 -29.50
C GLU A 48 -3.28 4.36 -28.43
N LYS A 49 -4.07 5.26 -27.84
CA LYS A 49 -3.60 6.16 -26.76
C LYS A 49 -3.14 5.41 -25.49
N PHE A 50 -3.72 4.25 -25.21
CA PHE A 50 -3.45 3.44 -24.03
C PHE A 50 -2.52 2.25 -24.31
N LEU A 51 -2.25 1.93 -25.58
CA LEU A 51 -1.39 0.83 -25.98
C LEU A 51 0.03 0.90 -25.38
N PRO A 52 0.68 2.08 -25.24
CA PRO A 52 1.98 2.18 -24.54
C PRO A 52 1.92 1.81 -23.05
N TYR A 53 0.74 1.82 -22.44
CA TYR A 53 0.52 1.47 -21.03
C TYR A 53 0.04 0.02 -20.85
N GLN A 54 0.13 -0.81 -21.89
CA GLN A 54 -0.24 -2.23 -21.82
C GLN A 54 0.52 -2.95 -20.69
N THR A 55 -0.23 -3.69 -19.88
CA THR A 55 0.31 -4.47 -18.75
C THR A 55 -0.12 -5.94 -18.75
N VAL A 56 -1.13 -6.30 -19.54
CA VAL A 56 -1.60 -7.67 -19.75
C VAL A 56 -1.72 -7.95 -21.25
N ASN A 57 -1.80 -9.22 -21.64
CA ASN A 57 -2.07 -9.57 -23.04
C ASN A 57 -3.56 -9.50 -23.35
N ASP A 58 -4.40 -9.92 -22.41
CA ASP A 58 -5.85 -9.90 -22.53
C ASP A 58 -6.49 -9.30 -21.27
N ILE A 59 -7.67 -8.73 -21.41
CA ILE A 59 -8.43 -8.20 -20.28
C ILE A 59 -9.20 -9.33 -19.59
N ILE A 60 -9.39 -9.22 -18.28
CA ILE A 60 -10.14 -10.21 -17.50
C ILE A 60 -11.59 -10.23 -17.99
N ALA A 61 -12.07 -11.41 -18.38
CA ALA A 61 -13.43 -11.66 -18.84
C ALA A 61 -14.23 -12.48 -17.82
N GLY A 62 -15.57 -12.46 -17.96
CA GLY A 62 -16.45 -13.30 -17.16
C GLY A 62 -16.19 -14.78 -17.45
N GLY A 63 -15.95 -15.57 -16.39
CA GLY A 63 -15.64 -16.99 -16.49
C GLY A 63 -14.15 -17.33 -16.48
N ASP A 64 -13.25 -16.33 -16.46
CA ASP A 64 -11.82 -16.56 -16.29
C ASP A 64 -11.51 -17.19 -14.93
N ALA A 65 -10.69 -18.24 -14.94
CA ALA A 65 -10.27 -18.92 -13.73
C ALA A 65 -9.30 -18.03 -12.92
N VAL A 66 -9.64 -17.79 -11.65
CA VAL A 66 -8.77 -17.08 -10.69
C VAL A 66 -8.14 -18.09 -9.75
N THR A 67 -6.82 -17.99 -9.57
CA THR A 67 -6.07 -18.81 -8.60
C THR A 67 -5.56 -17.93 -7.48
N VAL A 68 -5.71 -18.39 -6.24
CA VAL A 68 -5.20 -17.69 -5.06
C VAL A 68 -3.79 -18.18 -4.78
N ALA A 69 -2.84 -17.25 -4.66
CA ALA A 69 -1.48 -17.57 -4.28
C ALA A 69 -1.38 -17.89 -2.78
N GLY A 70 -1.19 -19.17 -2.46
CA GLY A 70 -1.00 -19.67 -1.09
C GLY A 70 -2.06 -20.69 -0.66
N THR A 71 -1.93 -21.17 0.58
CA THR A 71 -2.86 -22.13 1.20
C THR A 71 -3.60 -21.47 2.35
N SER A 72 -4.88 -21.79 2.50
CA SER A 72 -5.72 -21.27 3.59
C SER A 72 -5.08 -21.56 4.97
N GLY A 73 -5.07 -20.55 5.84
CA GLY A 73 -4.58 -20.68 7.22
C GLY A 73 -3.07 -20.80 7.40
N LEU A 74 -2.28 -20.79 6.31
CA LEU A 74 -0.83 -20.90 6.41
C LEU A 74 -0.19 -19.55 6.78
N VAL A 75 0.42 -19.48 7.96
CA VAL A 75 1.25 -18.34 8.37
C VAL A 75 2.72 -18.69 8.11
N HIS A 76 3.36 -17.97 7.19
CA HIS A 76 4.77 -18.14 6.86
C HIS A 76 5.46 -16.77 6.80
N PRO A 77 6.77 -16.70 7.09
CA PRO A 77 7.52 -15.48 6.91
C PRO A 77 7.54 -15.11 5.43
N VAL A 78 7.36 -13.83 5.13
CA VAL A 78 7.36 -13.35 3.75
C VAL A 78 8.34 -12.20 3.60
N SER A 79 9.21 -12.31 2.61
CA SER A 79 10.19 -11.26 2.31
C SER A 79 9.57 -10.19 1.41
N LEU A 80 10.05 -8.97 1.54
CA LEU A 80 9.67 -7.84 0.71
C LEU A 80 10.88 -7.40 -0.11
N ALA A 81 10.70 -7.27 -1.43
CA ALA A 81 11.69 -6.70 -2.33
C ALA A 81 11.03 -5.55 -3.10
N PHE A 82 11.68 -4.39 -3.17
CA PHE A 82 11.13 -3.22 -3.85
C PHE A 82 12.22 -2.32 -4.39
N HIS A 83 11.90 -1.60 -5.47
CA HIS A 83 12.74 -0.51 -5.98
C HIS A 83 12.62 0.73 -5.09
N ARG A 84 13.65 1.59 -5.07
CA ARG A 84 13.66 2.86 -4.32
C ARG A 84 12.42 3.72 -4.54
N ASP A 85 11.88 3.69 -5.76
CA ASP A 85 10.77 4.55 -6.19
C ASP A 85 9.38 3.89 -6.01
N ALA A 86 9.31 2.71 -5.40
CA ALA A 86 8.04 2.02 -5.19
C ALA A 86 7.19 2.70 -4.11
N PHE A 87 7.83 3.15 -3.03
CA PHE A 87 7.18 3.72 -1.85
C PHE A 87 7.70 5.13 -1.55
N GLY A 88 6.78 6.03 -1.21
CA GLY A 88 7.10 7.34 -0.66
C GLY A 88 6.80 7.37 0.83
N LEU A 89 7.77 7.86 1.61
CA LEU A 89 7.59 8.27 3.00
C LEU A 89 7.69 9.79 3.08
N CYS A 90 6.62 10.43 3.56
CA CYS A 90 6.59 11.85 3.81
C CYS A 90 6.51 12.09 5.32
N MET A 91 7.31 13.05 5.81
CA MET A 91 7.34 13.42 7.22
C MET A 91 6.97 14.89 7.37
N VAL A 92 6.05 15.20 8.29
CA VAL A 92 5.59 16.57 8.53
C VAL A 92 5.98 17.00 9.95
N PRO A 93 6.70 18.12 10.11
CA PRO A 93 7.01 18.64 11.44
C PRO A 93 5.74 19.15 12.15
N ILE A 94 5.35 18.50 13.25
CA ILE A 94 4.14 18.83 14.03
C ILE A 94 4.32 20.13 14.80
N VAL A 95 3.47 21.14 14.54
CA VAL A 95 3.46 22.42 15.26
C VAL A 95 3.27 22.20 16.76
N GLN A 96 4.12 22.83 17.57
CA GLN A 96 4.03 22.73 19.02
C GLN A 96 2.95 23.71 19.53
N PRO A 97 2.03 23.28 20.39
CA PRO A 97 1.03 24.17 20.98
C PRO A 97 1.70 25.25 21.82
N ALA A 98 1.31 26.52 21.61
CA ALA A 98 1.87 27.66 22.34
C ALA A 98 1.60 27.62 23.86
N SER A 99 0.58 26.86 24.30
CA SER A 99 0.24 26.69 25.72
C SER A 99 1.20 25.76 26.47
N CYS A 100 2.06 25.03 25.76
CA CYS A 100 2.96 24.07 26.38
C CYS A 100 4.30 24.73 26.73
N THR A 101 4.59 24.79 28.03
CA THR A 101 5.82 25.38 28.56
C THR A 101 7.04 24.47 28.38
N TRP A 102 6.83 23.16 28.26
CA TRP A 102 7.88 22.18 28.01
C TRP A 102 7.57 21.40 26.74
N ALA A 103 8.16 21.83 25.64
CA ALA A 103 8.09 21.14 24.37
C ALA A 103 9.43 21.29 23.64
N ALA A 104 9.86 20.24 22.95
CA ALA A 104 11.02 20.28 22.06
C ALA A 104 10.74 19.50 20.76
N ARG A 105 11.49 19.80 19.70
CA ARG A 105 11.43 19.07 18.44
C ARG A 105 12.83 18.65 18.05
N ALA A 106 12.97 17.41 17.58
CA ALA A 106 14.23 16.88 17.08
C ALA A 106 14.01 16.24 15.71
N SER A 107 15.01 16.31 14.86
CA SER A 107 15.06 15.60 13.59
C SER A 107 16.26 14.66 13.56
N TYR A 108 16.05 13.40 13.19
CA TYR A 108 17.10 12.41 13.07
C TYR A 108 16.84 11.49 11.89
N LYS A 109 17.80 11.40 10.96
CA LYS A 109 17.74 10.53 9.76
C LYS A 109 16.46 10.69 8.93
N GLY A 110 15.97 11.92 8.78
CA GLY A 110 14.74 12.22 8.03
C GLY A 110 13.44 11.96 8.79
N LEU A 111 13.51 11.53 10.05
CA LEU A 111 12.36 11.46 10.95
C LEU A 111 12.27 12.75 11.75
N HIS A 112 11.07 13.31 11.86
CA HIS A 112 10.77 14.46 12.70
C HIS A 112 9.93 14.00 13.88
N MET A 113 10.38 14.32 15.09
CA MET A 113 9.69 13.97 16.32
C MET A 113 9.50 15.21 17.18
N SER A 114 8.30 15.38 17.73
CA SER A 114 7.99 16.37 18.75
C SER A 114 7.87 15.68 20.10
N VAL A 115 8.34 16.34 21.16
CA VAL A 115 8.15 15.92 22.55
C VAL A 115 7.42 17.01 23.32
N ILE A 116 6.45 16.61 24.13
CA ILE A 116 5.65 17.50 24.97
C ILE A 116 5.53 16.87 26.36
N ARG A 117 5.68 17.67 27.42
CA ARG A 117 5.41 17.26 28.80
C ARG A 117 4.31 18.12 29.38
N TYR A 118 3.34 17.46 30.00
CA TYR A 118 2.21 18.12 30.64
C TYR A 118 1.82 17.41 31.94
N LEU A 119 1.17 18.16 32.83
CA LEU A 119 0.61 17.67 34.07
C LEU A 119 -0.91 17.55 33.92
N THR A 120 -1.48 16.40 34.27
CA THR A 120 -2.93 16.24 34.35
C THR A 120 -3.41 16.72 35.72
N GLY A 121 -4.13 17.84 35.76
CA GLY A 121 -4.53 18.50 37.02
C GLY A 121 -5.42 17.66 37.94
N ALA A 122 -6.21 16.73 37.40
CA ALA A 122 -7.12 15.89 38.20
C ALA A 122 -6.42 14.79 39.00
N THR A 123 -5.33 14.23 38.48
CA THR A 123 -4.61 13.08 39.07
C THR A 123 -3.19 13.42 39.51
N LEU A 124 -2.76 14.67 39.30
CA LEU A 124 -1.39 15.15 39.56
C LEU A 124 -0.31 14.27 38.92
N THR A 125 -0.59 13.74 37.74
CA THR A 125 0.32 12.83 37.01
C THR A 125 1.08 13.60 35.93
N GLU A 126 2.41 13.49 35.92
CA GLU A 126 3.24 14.00 34.83
C GLU A 126 3.27 13.01 33.66
N THR A 127 2.96 13.50 32.47
CA THR A 127 3.01 12.70 31.23
C THR A 127 3.97 13.32 30.24
N ILE A 128 4.80 12.48 29.61
CA ILE A 128 5.64 12.85 28.47
C ILE A 128 5.12 12.12 27.24
N ARG A 129 4.88 12.86 26.17
CA ARG A 129 4.37 12.35 24.90
C ARG A 129 5.39 12.61 23.79
N PHE A 130 5.60 11.61 22.95
CA PHE A 130 6.39 11.71 21.72
C PHE A 130 5.47 11.51 20.52
N ASP A 131 5.53 12.44 19.57
CA ASP A 131 4.67 12.47 18.40
C ASP A 131 5.47 12.53 17.09
N ILE A 132 5.02 11.75 16.11
CA ILE A 132 5.54 11.72 14.74
C ILE A 132 4.35 11.74 13.78
N LEU A 133 4.33 12.71 12.86
CA LEU A 133 3.31 12.81 11.82
C LEU A 133 3.92 12.40 10.48
N TYR A 134 3.53 11.24 9.99
CA TYR A 134 4.04 10.68 8.75
C TYR A 134 2.92 10.23 7.83
N GLY A 135 3.21 10.18 6.54
CA GLY A 135 2.37 9.57 5.53
C GLY A 135 3.19 8.60 4.70
N VAL A 136 2.62 7.45 4.38
CA VAL A 136 3.19 6.48 3.45
C VAL A 136 2.26 6.31 2.26
N LYS A 137 2.83 6.17 1.06
CA LYS A 137 2.05 5.87 -0.14
C LYS A 137 2.85 5.01 -1.11
N THR A 138 2.19 4.01 -1.66
CA THR A 138 2.72 3.24 -2.80
C THR A 138 2.58 4.10 -4.05
N LEU A 139 3.71 4.59 -4.57
CA LEU A 139 3.75 5.42 -5.77
C LEU A 139 3.54 4.54 -7.00
N ASN A 140 4.30 3.44 -7.07
CA ASN A 140 4.22 2.48 -8.16
C ASN A 140 4.20 1.04 -7.62
N PRO A 141 3.03 0.36 -7.61
CA PRO A 141 2.91 -1.00 -7.10
C PRO A 141 3.64 -2.03 -7.95
N PHE A 142 3.96 -1.73 -9.22
CA PHE A 142 4.68 -2.66 -10.10
C PHE A 142 6.15 -2.85 -9.71
N LEU A 143 6.68 -1.97 -8.85
CA LEU A 143 8.07 -1.98 -8.43
C LEU A 143 8.28 -2.61 -7.04
N ALA A 144 7.26 -3.23 -6.47
CA ALA A 144 7.33 -3.93 -5.20
C ALA A 144 6.73 -5.33 -5.33
N VAL A 145 7.37 -6.29 -4.69
CA VAL A 145 6.92 -7.69 -4.66
C VAL A 145 7.09 -8.28 -3.28
N ARG A 146 6.17 -9.18 -2.96
CA ARG A 146 6.23 -10.05 -1.80
C ARG A 146 6.73 -11.41 -2.27
N ILE A 147 7.87 -11.85 -1.73
CA ILE A 147 8.52 -13.11 -2.08
C ILE A 147 8.25 -14.11 -0.95
N ALA A 148 7.49 -15.14 -1.27
CA ALA A 148 7.29 -16.33 -0.44
C ALA A 148 8.02 -17.50 -1.09
N GLY A 149 8.73 -18.29 -0.30
CA GLY A 149 9.43 -19.51 -0.72
C GLY A 149 8.80 -20.76 -0.11
#